data_AF-A0A956BJQ5-F1
#
_entry.id   AF-A0A956BJQ5-F1
#
_cell.length_a   1.000
_cell.length_b   1.000
_cell.length_c   1.000
_cell.angle_alpha   90.00
_cell.angle_beta   90.00
_cell.angle_gamma   90.00
#
_symmetry.space_group_name_H-M   'P 1'
#
loop_
_entity.id
_entity.type
_entity.pdbx_description
1 polymer ?
#
loop_
_entity_poly.entity_id
_entity_poly.type
_entity_poly.pdbx_seq_one_letter_code
_entity_poly.pdbx_strand_id
1 'polypeptide(L)'
;MLWLLEDVFAHDTLADAARRAGHVVRTWDDVWWTEGLPSLLGPLLFRGSLENADRLARRAVYSPGAYCHTEAFACSAWYGAVPDVLIQRDARFTTARALVDHPPADLGERVFVRPDSPLKPFAGRVVEVRSADRAGARRPLNARLDGSSLLSTFGIPRPDWRDAVPRI
;
A
#
# COMPACT_ATOMS: atom_id res chain seq x y z
N MET A 1 -9.70 -0.40 27.92
CA MET A 1 -9.31 -0.58 26.51
C MET A 1 -7.94 0.04 26.29
N LEU A 2 -7.10 -0.59 25.48
CA LEU A 2 -5.80 -0.05 25.06
C LEU A 2 -5.93 0.59 23.67
N TRP A 3 -5.36 1.77 23.49
CA TRP A 3 -5.23 2.44 22.20
C TRP A 3 -3.76 2.42 21.78
N LEU A 4 -3.48 1.88 20.60
CA LEU A 4 -2.20 2.03 19.91
C LEU A 4 -2.33 3.15 18.89
N LEU A 5 -1.62 4.25 19.10
CA LEU A 5 -1.69 5.44 18.27
C LEU A 5 -0.36 5.65 17.55
N GLU A 6 -0.39 5.59 16.22
CA GLU A 6 0.72 6.04 15.39
C GLU A 6 0.67 7.56 15.24
N ASP A 7 1.84 8.19 15.37
CA ASP A 7 1.98 9.63 15.19
C ASP A 7 2.07 9.98 13.70
N VAL A 8 0.92 9.88 13.03
CA VAL A 8 0.82 10.18 11.59
C VAL A 8 0.51 11.67 11.37
N PHE A 9 0.00 12.38 12.39
CA PHE A 9 -0.55 13.73 12.23
C PHE A 9 -0.54 14.58 13.52
N ALA A 10 0.50 14.50 14.37
CA ALA A 10 0.89 15.50 15.38
C ALA A 10 -0.21 16.22 16.22
N HIS A 11 -1.38 15.61 16.41
CA HIS A 11 -2.53 16.22 17.05
C HIS A 11 -3.08 15.28 18.12
N ASP A 12 -2.66 15.54 19.36
CA ASP A 12 -2.90 14.73 20.57
C ASP A 12 -4.35 14.68 21.07
N THR A 13 -5.30 15.31 20.38
CA THR A 13 -6.69 15.41 20.83
C THR A 13 -7.35 14.04 21.03
N LEU A 14 -6.99 13.05 20.21
CA LEU A 14 -7.51 11.68 20.32
C LEU A 14 -6.89 10.93 21.52
N ALA A 15 -5.58 11.08 21.72
CA ALA A 15 -4.88 10.49 22.85
C ALA A 15 -5.46 11.02 24.17
N ASP A 16 -5.68 12.33 24.26
CA ASP A 16 -6.25 12.95 25.44
C ASP A 16 -7.71 12.57 25.66
N ALA A 17 -8.51 12.46 24.59
CA ALA A 17 -9.88 11.97 24.69
C ALA A 17 -9.93 10.53 25.23
N ALA A 18 -9.08 9.64 24.71
CA ALA A 18 -8.97 8.27 25.20
C ALA A 18 -8.53 8.21 26.67
N ARG A 19 -7.54 9.01 27.06
CA ARG A 19 -7.09 9.11 28.47
C ARG A 19 -8.20 9.62 29.39
N ARG A 20 -8.93 10.67 29.00
CA ARG A 20 -10.08 11.20 29.78
C ARG A 20 -11.21 10.18 29.94
N ALA A 21 -11.38 9.28 28.98
CA ALA A 21 -12.32 8.15 29.06
C ALA A 21 -11.80 6.97 29.92
N GLY A 22 -10.65 7.13 30.61
CA GLY A 22 -10.05 6.09 31.44
C GLY A 22 -9.39 4.95 30.64
N HIS A 23 -9.07 5.19 29.36
CA HIS A 23 -8.35 4.22 28.53
C HIS A 23 -6.84 4.37 28.64
N VAL A 24 -6.11 3.29 28.33
CA VAL A 24 -4.65 3.31 28.23
C VAL A 24 -4.27 3.68 26.81
N VAL A 25 -3.30 4.57 26.63
CA VAL A 25 -2.78 4.98 25.32
C VAL A 25 -1.29 4.64 25.26
N ARG A 26 -0.86 4.03 24.17
CA ARG A 26 0.55 3.80 23.83
C ARG A 26 0.83 4.28 22.42
N THR A 27 2.01 4.84 22.21
CA THR A 27 2.50 5.21 20.89
C THR A 27 2.89 3.95 20.13
N TRP A 28 2.50 3.87 18.86
CA TRP A 28 2.94 2.84 17.93
C TRP A 28 4.38 3.09 17.50
N ASP A 29 5.14 2.01 17.34
CA ASP A 29 6.51 2.04 16.82
C ASP A 29 6.63 1.04 15.66
N ASP A 30 7.06 1.52 14.49
CA ASP A 30 7.24 0.69 13.29
C ASP A 30 8.33 -0.37 13.47
N VAL A 31 9.23 -0.20 14.44
CA VAL A 31 10.23 -1.22 14.80
C VAL A 31 9.58 -2.55 15.22
N TRP A 32 8.34 -2.53 15.72
CA TRP A 32 7.60 -3.74 16.07
C TRP A 32 7.29 -4.64 14.87
N TRP A 33 7.36 -4.11 13.64
CA TRP A 33 7.26 -4.97 12.46
C TRP A 33 8.45 -5.89 12.27
N THR A 34 9.64 -5.45 12.68
CA THR A 34 10.89 -6.20 12.56
C THR A 34 11.23 -6.98 13.82
N GLU A 35 11.00 -6.40 15.00
CA GLU A 35 11.33 -7.02 16.29
C GLU A 35 10.24 -7.96 16.82
N GLY A 36 9.06 -7.90 16.23
CA GLY A 36 7.88 -8.65 16.66
C GLY A 36 6.87 -7.75 17.36
N LEU A 37 5.59 -8.05 17.12
CA LEU A 37 4.51 -7.29 17.72
C LEU A 37 4.45 -7.56 19.22
N PRO A 38 4.28 -6.52 20.06
CA PRO A 38 4.20 -6.71 21.50
C PRO A 38 2.96 -7.55 21.86
N SER A 39 3.13 -8.45 22.83
CA SER A 39 2.00 -9.16 23.44
C SER A 39 1.25 -8.21 24.37
N LEU A 40 0.04 -7.83 23.98
CA LEU A 40 -0.79 -6.86 24.69
C LEU A 40 -2.10 -7.55 25.10
N LEU A 41 -2.41 -7.53 26.40
CA LEU A 41 -3.59 -8.20 26.93
C LEU A 41 -4.82 -7.30 26.86
N GLY A 42 -5.94 -7.89 26.43
CA GLY A 42 -7.27 -7.29 26.44
C GLY A 42 -7.64 -6.51 25.16
N PRO A 43 -8.78 -5.79 25.19
CA PRO A 43 -9.30 -5.09 24.02
C PRO A 43 -8.36 -3.96 23.57
N LEU A 44 -7.98 -3.99 22.29
CA LEU A 44 -7.04 -3.07 21.66
C LEU A 44 -7.64 -2.46 20.40
N LEU A 45 -7.56 -1.13 20.31
CA LEU A 45 -7.88 -0.36 19.12
C LEU A 45 -6.62 0.29 18.55
N PHE A 46 -6.34 0.07 17.28
CA PHE A 46 -5.26 0.73 16.56
C PHE A 46 -5.78 1.92 15.73
N ARG A 47 -5.08 3.05 15.80
CA ARG A 47 -5.26 4.19 14.90
C ARG A 47 -3.90 4.65 14.40
N GLY A 48 -3.73 4.65 13.08
CA GLY A 48 -2.48 5.05 12.45
C GLY A 48 -2.60 5.12 10.95
N SER A 49 -1.49 4.87 10.26
CA SER A 49 -1.44 4.84 8.81
C SER A 49 -2.33 3.72 8.27
N LEU A 50 -2.89 3.94 7.08
CA LEU A 50 -3.74 2.94 6.42
C LEU A 50 -2.98 1.62 6.20
N GLU A 51 -1.68 1.71 5.90
CA GLU A 51 -0.80 0.55 5.74
C GLU A 51 -0.68 -0.26 7.03
N ASN A 52 -0.35 0.38 8.15
CA ASN A 52 -0.23 -0.33 9.43
C ASN A 52 -1.58 -0.89 9.89
N ALA A 53 -2.67 -0.15 9.67
CA ALA A 53 -4.01 -0.59 9.98
C ALA A 53 -4.41 -1.84 9.18
N ASP A 54 -4.19 -1.85 7.85
CA ASP A 54 -4.43 -3.01 6.99
C ASP A 54 -3.58 -4.21 7.42
N ARG A 55 -2.28 -4.01 7.68
CA ARG A 55 -1.36 -5.08 8.11
C ARG A 55 -1.78 -5.70 9.44
N LEU A 56 -2.19 -4.89 10.43
CA LEU A 56 -2.68 -5.37 11.72
C LEU A 56 -4.00 -6.13 11.58
N ALA A 57 -4.94 -5.61 10.79
CA ALA A 57 -6.22 -6.25 10.54
C ALA A 57 -6.04 -7.64 9.89
N ARG A 58 -5.17 -7.77 8.89
CA ARG A 58 -4.88 -9.06 8.21
C ARG A 58 -4.23 -10.09 9.12
N ARG A 59 -3.39 -9.67 10.06
CA ARG A 59 -2.73 -10.60 10.99
C ARG A 59 -3.63 -11.03 12.15
N ALA A 60 -4.71 -10.30 12.42
CA ALA A 60 -5.66 -10.55 13.51
C ALA A 60 -4.97 -10.74 14.88
N VAL A 61 -3.84 -10.04 15.10
CA VAL A 61 -3.01 -10.18 16.32
C VAL A 61 -3.69 -9.53 17.54
N TYR A 62 -4.54 -8.54 17.29
CA TYR A 62 -5.23 -7.76 18.31
C TYR A 62 -6.73 -7.76 18.04
N SER A 63 -7.52 -7.68 19.12
CA SER A 63 -8.97 -7.62 19.05
C SER A 63 -9.49 -6.42 19.86
N PRO A 64 -10.42 -5.59 19.34
CA PRO A 64 -10.98 -5.64 17.98
C PRO A 64 -9.95 -5.32 16.87
N GLY A 65 -8.76 -4.82 17.23
CA GLY A 65 -7.65 -4.62 16.30
C GLY A 65 -7.70 -3.25 15.62
N ALA A 66 -7.31 -3.20 14.35
CA ALA A 66 -7.42 -1.99 13.55
C ALA A 66 -8.80 -1.93 12.88
N TYR A 67 -9.54 -0.85 13.11
CA TYR A 67 -10.76 -0.59 12.34
C TYR A 67 -10.36 -0.05 10.97
N CYS A 68 -10.20 -0.95 9.99
CA CYS A 68 -9.77 -0.60 8.65
C CYS A 68 -10.59 -1.37 7.60
N HIS A 69 -11.40 -0.65 6.83
CA HIS A 69 -12.02 -1.20 5.62
C HIS A 69 -11.18 -0.80 4.40
N THR A 70 -9.95 -1.32 4.32
CA THR A 70 -8.94 -0.91 3.33
C THR A 70 -9.49 -0.91 1.90
N GLU A 71 -10.32 -1.89 1.55
CA GLU A 71 -10.92 -2.01 0.21
C GLU A 71 -11.80 -0.82 -0.18
N ALA A 72 -12.39 -0.11 0.79
CA ALA A 72 -13.18 1.09 0.51
C ALA A 72 -12.34 2.28 0.03
N PHE A 73 -11.01 2.23 0.21
CA PHE A 73 -10.09 3.25 -0.27
C PHE A 73 -9.59 2.99 -1.70
N ALA A 74 -9.94 1.84 -2.30
CA ALA A 74 -9.66 1.58 -3.71
C ALA A 74 -10.48 2.54 -4.59
N CYS A 75 -9.92 3.02 -5.69
CA CYS A 75 -10.61 3.99 -6.55
C CYS A 75 -11.86 3.39 -7.18
N SER A 76 -11.80 2.10 -7.51
CA SER A 76 -12.97 1.36 -7.99
C SER A 76 -14.13 1.34 -6.98
N ALA A 77 -13.83 1.46 -5.69
CA ALA A 77 -14.84 1.45 -4.64
C ALA A 77 -15.55 2.80 -4.48
N TRP A 78 -14.88 3.94 -4.74
CA TRP A 78 -15.45 5.26 -4.41
C TRP A 78 -15.58 6.24 -5.58
N TYR A 79 -14.85 6.08 -6.70
CA TYR A 79 -14.92 7.03 -7.82
C TYR A 79 -16.36 7.21 -8.35
N GLY A 80 -17.12 6.12 -8.45
CA GLY A 80 -18.50 6.18 -8.92
C GLY A 80 -19.45 6.96 -7.99
N ALA A 81 -19.11 7.10 -6.71
CA ALA A 81 -19.94 7.79 -5.73
C ALA A 81 -19.72 9.31 -5.69
N VAL A 82 -18.62 9.81 -6.27
CA VAL A 82 -18.24 11.23 -6.18
C VAL A 82 -17.81 11.83 -7.53
N PRO A 83 -18.52 11.56 -8.65
CA PRO A 83 -18.09 11.97 -9.98
C PRO A 83 -17.86 13.48 -10.12
N ASP A 84 -18.62 14.29 -9.38
CA ASP A 84 -18.61 15.74 -9.50
C ASP A 84 -17.36 16.43 -8.92
N VAL A 85 -16.59 15.73 -8.08
CA VAL A 85 -15.34 16.25 -7.50
C VAL A 85 -14.08 15.65 -8.13
N LEU A 86 -14.25 14.72 -9.08
CA LEU A 86 -13.13 14.12 -9.79
C LEU A 86 -12.65 15.06 -10.91
N ILE A 87 -11.32 15.28 -10.97
CA ILE A 87 -10.69 16.05 -12.05
C ILE A 87 -10.83 15.32 -13.38
N GLN A 88 -10.61 14.00 -13.37
CA GLN A 88 -10.97 13.14 -14.49
C GLN A 88 -12.48 12.92 -14.46
N ARG A 89 -13.15 12.87 -15.62
CA ARG A 89 -14.55 12.42 -15.70
C ARG A 89 -14.73 11.09 -16.42
N ASP A 90 -13.74 10.67 -17.21
CA ASP A 90 -13.79 9.48 -18.06
C ASP A 90 -12.93 8.32 -17.53
N ALA A 91 -12.87 8.12 -16.20
CA ALA A 91 -12.13 7.01 -15.62
C ALA A 91 -12.73 5.66 -16.03
N ARG A 92 -11.82 4.73 -16.34
CA ARG A 92 -12.15 3.36 -16.67
C ARG A 92 -11.34 2.43 -15.79
N PHE A 93 -12.03 1.45 -15.21
CA PHE A 93 -11.40 0.39 -14.45
C PHE A 93 -11.14 -0.78 -15.38
N THR A 94 -9.88 -1.18 -15.49
CA THR A 94 -9.44 -2.31 -16.30
C THR A 94 -8.19 -2.93 -15.68
N THR A 95 -7.83 -4.12 -16.14
CA THR A 95 -6.56 -4.74 -15.76
C THR A 95 -5.44 -4.28 -16.68
N ALA A 96 -4.20 -4.29 -16.19
CA ALA A 96 -3.04 -4.03 -17.04
C ALA A 96 -2.99 -4.97 -18.26
N ARG A 97 -3.40 -6.24 -18.07
CA ARG A 97 -3.52 -7.22 -19.14
C ARG A 97 -4.53 -6.79 -20.20
N ALA A 98 -5.76 -6.47 -19.79
CA ALA A 98 -6.81 -6.05 -20.73
C ALA A 98 -6.43 -4.76 -21.48
N LEU A 99 -5.77 -3.81 -20.81
CA LEU A 99 -5.26 -2.59 -21.45
C LEU A 99 -4.20 -2.88 -22.53
N VAL A 100 -3.32 -3.85 -22.29
CA VAL A 100 -2.28 -4.25 -23.24
C VAL A 100 -2.83 -5.10 -24.38
N ASP A 101 -3.72 -6.05 -24.07
CA ASP A 101 -4.27 -7.03 -25.01
C ASP A 101 -5.38 -6.43 -25.90
N HIS A 102 -6.12 -5.44 -25.41
CA HIS A 102 -7.21 -4.77 -26.12
C HIS A 102 -7.33 -3.30 -25.68
N PRO A 103 -6.41 -2.40 -26.08
CA PRO A 103 -6.52 -0.99 -25.72
C PRO A 103 -7.81 -0.38 -26.31
N PRO A 104 -8.60 0.36 -25.53
CA PRO A 104 -9.77 1.06 -26.06
C PRO A 104 -9.39 2.00 -27.21
N ALA A 105 -10.14 1.94 -28.30
CA ALA A 105 -9.84 2.66 -29.54
C ALA A 105 -9.88 4.19 -29.40
N ASP A 106 -10.57 4.67 -28.36
CA ASP A 106 -10.76 6.07 -28.03
C ASP A 106 -9.78 6.57 -26.95
N LEU A 107 -8.80 5.77 -26.54
CA LEU A 107 -7.71 6.28 -25.72
C LEU A 107 -6.89 7.29 -26.54
N GLY A 108 -6.71 8.49 -25.99
CA GLY A 108 -5.79 9.48 -26.54
C GLY A 108 -4.33 9.01 -26.53
N GLU A 109 -3.44 9.80 -27.12
CA GLU A 109 -2.02 9.42 -27.24
C GLU A 109 -1.31 9.25 -25.89
N ARG A 110 -1.81 9.92 -24.85
CA ARG A 110 -1.29 9.86 -23.48
C ARG A 110 -2.44 9.62 -22.50
N VAL A 111 -2.25 8.67 -21.59
CA VAL A 111 -3.25 8.31 -20.58
C VAL A 111 -2.61 8.28 -19.20
N PHE A 112 -3.32 8.77 -18.19
CA PHE A 112 -2.91 8.63 -16.80
C PHE A 112 -3.35 7.26 -16.29
N VAL A 113 -2.36 6.41 -15.94
CA VAL A 113 -2.61 5.08 -15.38
C VAL A 113 -2.22 5.12 -13.91
N ARG A 114 -3.11 4.62 -13.06
CA ARG A 114 -2.86 4.40 -11.65
C ARG A 114 -3.25 2.97 -11.25
N PRO A 115 -2.52 2.33 -10.33
CA PRO A 115 -2.99 1.12 -9.70
C PRO A 115 -4.28 1.40 -8.93
N ASP A 116 -5.22 0.46 -9.00
CA ASP A 116 -6.38 0.43 -8.12
C ASP A 116 -5.96 -0.20 -6.77
N SER A 117 -5.03 0.47 -6.09
CA SER A 117 -4.48 0.03 -4.82
C SER A 117 -4.89 1.01 -3.72
N PRO A 118 -5.58 0.55 -2.67
CA PRO A 118 -5.96 1.41 -1.55
C PRO A 118 -4.75 1.90 -0.74
N LEU A 119 -3.64 1.14 -0.76
CA LEU A 119 -2.43 1.45 0.00
C LEU A 119 -1.45 2.37 -0.73
N LYS A 120 -1.72 2.72 -1.99
CA LYS A 120 -0.91 3.66 -2.79
C LYS A 120 -1.80 4.71 -3.45
N PRO A 121 -2.49 5.56 -2.66
CA PRO A 121 -3.51 6.47 -3.17
C PRO A 121 -2.98 7.51 -4.17
N PHE A 122 -1.66 7.78 -4.19
CA PHE A 122 -1.01 8.75 -5.06
C PHE A 122 -0.12 8.13 -6.13
N ALA A 123 -0.11 6.80 -6.29
CA ALA A 123 0.67 6.16 -7.33
C ALA A 123 -0.04 6.29 -8.69
N GLY A 124 0.60 6.91 -9.65
CA GLY A 124 0.13 6.96 -11.03
C GLY A 124 1.16 7.61 -11.94
N ARG A 125 1.02 7.40 -13.24
CA ARG A 125 1.91 7.99 -14.24
C ARG A 125 1.17 8.20 -15.54
N VAL A 126 1.60 9.21 -16.29
CA VAL A 126 1.19 9.37 -17.68
C VAL A 126 2.01 8.39 -18.53
N VAL A 127 1.34 7.57 -19.33
CA VAL A 127 1.96 6.66 -20.30
C VAL A 127 1.56 7.04 -21.72
N GLU A 128 2.46 6.85 -22.67
CA GLU A 128 2.14 6.99 -24.09
C GLU A 128 1.53 5.70 -24.63
N VAL A 129 0.33 5.76 -25.19
CA VAL A 129 -0.42 4.58 -25.65
C VAL A 129 0.28 3.93 -26.84
N ARG A 130 0.93 4.72 -27.72
CA ARG A 130 1.75 4.22 -28.83
C ARG A 130 3.11 3.65 -28.42
N SER A 131 3.54 3.86 -27.18
CA SER A 131 4.73 3.21 -26.60
C SER A 131 4.39 1.86 -25.94
N ALA A 132 3.10 1.56 -25.79
CA ALA A 132 2.61 0.26 -25.33
C ALA A 132 2.59 -0.79 -26.46
N ASP A 133 3.38 -0.59 -27.52
CA ASP A 133 3.56 -1.57 -28.57
C ASP A 133 4.32 -2.80 -28.05
N ARG A 134 3.55 -3.89 -28.05
CA ARG A 134 3.92 -5.29 -27.87
C ARG A 134 5.23 -5.58 -28.60
N ALA A 135 6.21 -6.16 -27.88
CA ALA A 135 7.56 -6.51 -28.35
C ALA A 135 8.60 -5.35 -28.55
N GLY A 136 8.22 -4.07 -28.42
CA GLY A 136 9.12 -2.93 -28.75
C GLY A 136 9.86 -2.26 -27.59
N ALA A 137 9.48 -2.51 -26.33
CA ALA A 137 10.20 -1.94 -25.19
C ALA A 137 11.65 -2.46 -25.18
N ARG A 138 12.63 -1.58 -25.41
CA ARG A 138 14.06 -1.93 -25.33
C ARG A 138 14.33 -2.54 -23.96
N ARG A 139 14.48 -3.86 -23.92
CA ARG A 139 14.92 -4.56 -22.72
C ARG A 139 16.40 -4.25 -22.54
N PRO A 140 16.85 -3.89 -21.33
CA PRO A 140 18.28 -3.81 -21.08
C PRO A 140 18.89 -5.19 -21.34
N LEU A 141 19.98 -5.23 -22.11
CA LEU A 141 20.75 -6.46 -22.35
C LEU A 141 21.31 -7.03 -21.02
N ASN A 142 21.42 -6.19 -20.00
CA ASN A 142 21.84 -6.55 -18.66
C ASN A 142 20.93 -5.88 -17.62
N ALA A 143 20.10 -6.67 -16.94
CA ALA A 143 19.27 -6.24 -15.83
C ALA A 143 19.85 -6.67 -14.46
N ARG A 144 21.13 -7.09 -14.41
CA ARG A 144 21.79 -7.43 -13.14
C ARG A 144 21.96 -6.17 -12.33
N LEU A 145 21.29 -6.13 -11.19
CA LEU A 145 21.56 -5.15 -10.15
C LEU A 145 22.73 -5.65 -9.31
N ASP A 146 23.68 -4.76 -9.03
CA ASP A 146 24.68 -4.98 -8.00
C ASP A 146 24.03 -4.73 -6.64
N GLY A 147 23.99 -5.78 -5.82
CA GLY A 147 23.45 -5.74 -4.47
C GLY A 147 24.54 -5.61 -3.40
N SER A 148 25.78 -5.31 -3.77
CA SER A 148 26.91 -5.21 -2.84
C SER A 148 26.66 -4.23 -1.68
N SER A 149 25.91 -3.16 -1.92
CA SER A 149 25.51 -2.18 -0.90
C SER A 149 24.59 -2.75 0.18
N LEU A 150 23.76 -3.75 -0.15
CA LEU A 150 22.88 -4.40 0.83
C LEU A 150 23.70 -5.15 1.89
N LEU A 151 24.77 -5.80 1.46
CA LEU A 151 25.69 -6.48 2.36
C LEU A 151 26.55 -5.48 3.13
N SER A 152 27.16 -4.51 2.44
CA SER A 152 28.13 -3.60 3.07
C SER A 152 27.48 -2.58 4.01
N THR A 153 26.23 -2.17 3.75
CA THR A 153 25.53 -1.16 4.55
C THR A 153 24.62 -1.79 5.60
N PHE A 154 23.95 -2.90 5.27
CA PHE A 154 22.92 -3.48 6.12
C PHE A 154 23.26 -4.89 6.63
N GLY A 155 24.40 -5.47 6.24
CA GLY A 155 24.78 -6.83 6.63
C GLY A 155 23.87 -7.91 6.03
N ILE A 156 23.06 -7.57 5.03
CA ILE A 156 22.10 -8.51 4.43
C ILE A 156 22.81 -9.30 3.32
N PRO A 157 23.01 -10.62 3.46
CA PRO A 157 23.60 -11.43 2.41
C PRO A 157 22.66 -11.47 1.20
N ARG A 158 23.23 -11.53 0.00
CA ARG A 158 22.47 -11.72 -1.23
C ARG A 158 22.13 -13.20 -1.38
N PRO A 159 20.87 -13.64 -1.19
CA PRO A 159 20.51 -15.03 -1.40
C PRO A 159 20.65 -15.41 -2.88
N ASP A 160 20.98 -16.67 -3.18
CA ASP A 160 20.88 -17.18 -4.55
C ASP A 160 19.40 -17.24 -4.92
N TRP A 161 19.04 -16.63 -6.05
CA TRP A 161 17.65 -16.59 -6.52
C TRP A 161 17.09 -18.00 -6.73
N ARG A 162 17.97 -18.99 -7.01
CA ARG A 162 17.60 -20.40 -7.17
C ARG A 162 16.99 -21.00 -5.90
N ASP A 163 17.36 -20.50 -4.73
CA ASP A 163 16.83 -21.00 -3.45
C ASP A 163 15.37 -20.57 -3.23
N ALA A 164 14.92 -19.51 -3.91
CA ALA A 164 13.56 -18.96 -3.79
C ALA A 164 12.60 -19.40 -4.91
N VAL A 165 13.10 -20.06 -5.95
CA VAL A 165 12.26 -20.56 -7.06
C VAL A 165 11.88 -22.02 -6.77
N PRO A 166 10.57 -22.36 -6.70
CA PRO A 166 10.14 -23.74 -6.57
C PRO A 166 10.77 -24.59 -7.68
N ARG A 167 11.32 -25.76 -7.33
CA ARG A 167 11.80 -26.71 -8.34
C ARG A 167 10.60 -27.15 -9.19
N ILE A 168 10.57 -26.71 -10.44
CA ILE A 168 9.61 -27.12 -11.46
C ILE A 168 10.08 -28.45 -12.03
#